data_AF-A0A954WRP9-F1
#
_entry.id   AF-A0A954WRP9-F1
#
_cell.length_a   1.000
_cell.length_b   1.000
_cell.length_c   1.000
_cell.angle_alpha   90.00
_cell.angle_beta   90.00
_cell.angle_gamma   90.00
#
_symmetry.space_group_name_H-M   'P 1'
#
loop_
_entity.id
_entity.type
_entity.pdbx_description
1 polymer ?
#
loop_
_entity_poly.entity_id
_entity_poly.type
_entity_poly.pdbx_seq_one_letter_code
_entity_poly.pdbx_strand_id
1 'polypeptide(L)'
;MPDSKDFGQGVNDFFDSIKSEAESVSTMIPAVVTPTKQKPSPPKANPKPKQSVEELDRPKARAGRMPGRKNSKNNEPMEKITGRISVALKDEYVEWSLDDRVPLNDLVERALIEFHQRYRLQEQNASEHT
;
A
#
# COMPACT_ATOMS: atom_id res chain seq x y z
N MET A 1 41.40 -24.89 -16.67
CA MET A 1 40.09 -24.24 -16.60
C MET A 1 39.13 -25.18 -15.88
N PRO A 2 38.70 -24.90 -14.64
CA PRO A 2 37.58 -25.60 -14.02
C PRO A 2 36.27 -24.87 -14.31
N ASP A 3 35.27 -25.69 -14.68
CA ASP A 3 33.92 -25.32 -15.07
C ASP A 3 33.09 -24.77 -13.93
N SER A 4 32.24 -23.81 -14.29
CA SER A 4 31.13 -23.28 -13.52
C SER A 4 29.98 -24.29 -13.43
N LYS A 5 29.55 -24.64 -12.21
CA LYS A 5 28.16 -24.88 -11.78
C LYS A 5 28.20 -25.49 -10.38
N ASP A 6 27.43 -24.90 -9.48
CA ASP A 6 26.81 -25.49 -8.27
C ASP A 6 26.68 -24.42 -7.18
N PHE A 7 25.79 -23.46 -7.42
CA PHE A 7 25.42 -22.44 -6.43
C PHE A 7 23.90 -22.30 -6.30
N GLY A 8 23.17 -23.43 -6.42
CA GLY A 8 21.71 -23.40 -6.57
C GLY A 8 20.91 -24.52 -5.90
N GLN A 9 21.50 -25.35 -5.04
CA GLN A 9 20.80 -26.50 -4.43
C GLN A 9 20.41 -26.34 -2.95
N GLY A 10 20.89 -25.31 -2.23
CA GLY A 10 20.72 -25.24 -0.77
C GLY A 10 19.41 -24.65 -0.24
N VAL A 11 18.55 -24.04 -1.07
CA VAL A 11 17.32 -23.36 -0.59
C VAL A 11 16.06 -24.23 -0.65
N ASN A 12 16.03 -25.27 -1.48
CA ASN A 12 14.86 -26.15 -1.57
C ASN A 12 14.81 -27.15 -0.41
N ASP A 13 15.96 -27.60 0.09
CA ASP A 13 16.04 -28.56 1.20
C ASP A 13 15.57 -27.98 2.55
N PHE A 14 15.65 -26.66 2.72
CA PHE A 14 15.17 -25.99 3.95
C PHE A 14 13.65 -26.04 4.08
N PHE A 15 12.91 -25.87 2.98
CA PHE A 15 11.44 -25.89 3.00
C PHE A 15 10.86 -27.30 3.14
N ASP A 16 11.55 -28.33 2.66
CA ASP A 16 11.12 -29.73 2.83
C ASP A 16 11.38 -30.25 4.25
N SER A 17 12.43 -29.77 4.94
CA SER A 17 12.67 -30.11 6.35
C SER A 17 11.56 -29.61 7.30
N ILE A 18 10.97 -28.44 7.04
CA ILE A 18 9.88 -27.91 7.89
C ILE A 18 8.56 -28.67 7.66
N LYS A 19 8.34 -29.22 6.46
CA LYS A 19 7.16 -30.06 6.20
C LYS A 19 7.23 -31.42 6.87
N SER A 20 8.42 -31.99 7.03
CA SER A 20 8.60 -33.30 7.66
C SER A 20 8.42 -33.28 9.18
N GLU A 21 8.48 -32.11 9.83
CA GLU A 21 8.34 -31.99 11.28
C GLU A 21 6.89 -31.76 11.75
N ALA A 22 5.96 -31.57 10.82
CA ALA A 22 4.55 -31.28 11.13
C ALA A 22 3.68 -32.53 11.42
N GLU A 23 4.22 -33.74 11.36
CA GLU A 23 3.43 -34.98 11.48
C GLU A 23 3.48 -35.69 12.85
N SER A 24 4.12 -35.12 13.89
CA SER A 24 4.20 -35.82 15.18
C SER A 24 4.00 -34.95 16.42
N VAL A 25 2.94 -34.14 16.42
CA VAL A 25 2.38 -33.57 17.66
C VAL A 25 0.89 -33.93 17.76
N SER A 26 0.64 -35.15 18.22
CA SER A 26 -0.67 -35.63 18.66
C SER A 26 -1.04 -34.95 19.98
N THR A 27 -1.53 -33.72 19.92
CA THR A 27 -2.17 -33.04 21.05
C THR A 27 -3.67 -33.29 20.97
N MET A 28 -4.22 -33.93 22.00
CA MET A 28 -5.67 -34.10 22.19
C MET A 28 -6.39 -32.73 22.17
N ILE A 29 -7.17 -32.48 21.14
CA ILE A 29 -8.06 -31.30 21.05
C ILE A 29 -9.45 -31.72 21.56
N PRO A 30 -9.99 -31.11 22.62
CA PRO A 30 -11.37 -31.35 23.02
C PRO A 30 -12.35 -30.82 21.95
N ALA A 31 -13.38 -31.61 21.67
CA ALA A 31 -14.39 -31.35 20.65
C ALA A 31 -15.03 -29.96 20.78
N VAL A 32 -14.62 -29.04 19.90
CA VAL A 32 -15.32 -27.77 19.69
C VAL A 32 -16.51 -28.03 18.80
N VAL A 33 -17.69 -27.92 19.41
CA VAL A 33 -19.00 -27.93 18.78
C VAL A 33 -19.00 -26.92 17.62
N THR A 34 -19.19 -27.41 16.41
CA THR A 34 -19.40 -26.57 15.22
C THR A 34 -20.76 -25.87 15.31
N PRO A 35 -20.86 -24.53 15.33
CA PRO A 35 -22.13 -23.88 15.05
C PRO A 35 -22.42 -23.99 13.55
N THR A 36 -23.46 -24.76 13.24
CA THR A 36 -24.07 -24.92 11.93
C THR A 36 -24.29 -23.56 11.27
N LYS A 37 -23.73 -23.34 10.06
CA LYS A 37 -23.99 -22.17 9.20
C LYS A 37 -25.49 -22.10 8.85
N GLN A 38 -26.29 -21.48 9.70
CA GLN A 38 -27.61 -20.99 9.30
C GLN A 38 -27.42 -19.64 8.63
N LYS A 39 -27.61 -19.62 7.31
CA LYS A 39 -27.69 -18.40 6.50
C LYS A 39 -29.03 -17.74 6.86
N PRO A 40 -29.08 -16.56 7.53
CA PRO A 40 -30.36 -15.92 7.80
C PRO A 40 -30.99 -15.51 6.47
N SER A 41 -32.21 -15.97 6.21
CA SER A 41 -33.03 -15.53 5.09
C SER A 41 -33.31 -14.03 5.22
N PRO A 42 -33.21 -13.23 4.14
CA PRO A 42 -33.56 -11.81 4.21
C PRO A 42 -35.06 -11.65 4.52
N PRO A 43 -35.45 -10.76 5.44
CA PRO A 43 -36.86 -10.50 5.70
C PRO A 43 -37.50 -9.87 4.47
N LYS A 44 -38.69 -10.38 4.09
CA LYS A 44 -39.54 -9.89 3.00
C LYS A 44 -39.73 -8.38 3.11
N ALA A 45 -39.35 -7.65 2.06
CA ALA A 45 -39.62 -6.22 1.93
C ALA A 45 -41.13 -6.00 1.75
N ASN A 46 -41.77 -5.31 2.72
CA ASN A 46 -43.09 -4.73 2.53
C ASN A 46 -42.97 -3.43 1.73
N PRO A 47 -43.77 -3.20 0.67
CA PRO A 47 -43.68 -1.99 -0.12
C PRO A 47 -44.49 -0.83 0.50
N LYS A 48 -43.79 0.26 0.88
CA LYS A 48 -44.15 1.70 0.86
C LYS A 48 -45.42 2.20 1.60
N PRO A 49 -45.37 3.41 2.20
CA PRO A 49 -45.62 4.63 1.43
C PRO A 49 -44.59 5.76 1.64
N LYS A 50 -44.61 6.71 0.71
CA LYS A 50 -43.80 7.95 0.67
C LYS A 50 -44.35 8.97 1.68
N GLN A 51 -43.49 9.56 2.50
CA GLN A 51 -43.63 10.82 3.27
C GLN A 51 -42.43 10.83 4.25
N SER A 52 -41.73 11.89 4.60
CA SER A 52 -41.58 13.30 4.22
C SER A 52 -40.20 13.70 4.77
N VAL A 53 -39.61 14.78 4.27
CA VAL A 53 -38.27 15.25 4.63
C VAL A 53 -38.19 15.50 6.15
N GLU A 54 -37.35 14.75 6.85
CA GLU A 54 -36.95 15.04 8.22
C GLU A 54 -35.47 14.77 8.39
N GLU A 55 -34.83 15.67 9.11
CA GLU A 55 -33.42 15.98 9.20
C GLU A 55 -32.56 14.73 9.51
N LEU A 56 -31.65 14.38 8.60
CA LEU A 56 -30.72 13.27 8.77
C LEU A 56 -29.77 13.56 9.95
N ASP A 57 -30.16 13.00 11.10
CA ASP A 57 -29.36 12.82 12.30
C ASP A 57 -28.03 12.15 11.89
N ARG A 58 -26.96 12.96 11.77
CA ARG A 58 -25.66 12.47 11.29
C ARG A 58 -25.11 11.51 12.34
N PRO A 59 -24.75 10.26 11.98
CA PRO A 59 -24.23 9.32 12.95
C PRO A 59 -22.96 9.88 13.59
N LYS A 60 -23.00 10.04 14.92
CA LYS A 60 -21.86 10.43 15.76
C LYS A 60 -20.68 9.51 15.41
N ALA A 61 -19.59 10.11 14.95
CA ALA A 61 -18.37 9.37 14.62
C ALA A 61 -17.96 8.53 15.84
N ARG A 62 -17.70 7.24 15.62
CA ARG A 62 -17.27 6.31 16.68
C ARG A 62 -16.00 6.87 17.32
N ALA A 63 -16.11 7.30 18.58
CA ALA A 63 -14.98 7.72 19.40
C ALA A 63 -14.00 6.53 19.48
N GLY A 64 -12.82 6.70 18.89
CA GLY A 64 -11.78 5.66 18.84
C GLY A 64 -11.12 5.47 17.47
N ARG A 65 -11.69 6.01 16.38
CA ARG A 65 -10.96 6.11 15.10
C ARG A 65 -10.41 7.53 14.95
N MET A 66 -9.11 7.64 14.70
CA MET A 66 -8.50 8.93 14.36
C MET A 66 -9.27 9.56 13.18
N PRO A 67 -9.53 10.88 13.23
CA PRO A 67 -10.23 11.56 12.15
C PRO A 67 -9.49 11.31 10.84
N GLY A 68 -10.18 10.69 9.89
CA GLY A 68 -9.67 10.56 8.52
C GLY A 68 -9.38 11.95 8.01
N ARG A 69 -8.15 12.20 7.55
CA ARG A 69 -7.82 13.48 6.92
C ARG A 69 -8.75 13.63 5.72
N LYS A 70 -9.70 14.56 5.80
CA LYS A 70 -10.49 15.01 4.66
C LYS A 70 -9.49 15.38 3.57
N ASN A 71 -9.64 14.72 2.42
CA ASN A 71 -8.81 14.87 1.23
C ASN A 71 -8.36 16.33 1.07
N SER A 72 -7.06 16.53 0.94
CA SER A 72 -6.44 17.84 0.79
C SER A 72 -7.03 18.57 -0.43
N LYS A 73 -6.92 19.89 -0.43
CA LYS A 73 -7.58 20.82 -1.37
C LYS A 73 -7.21 20.64 -2.86
N ASN A 74 -6.38 19.65 -3.21
CA ASN A 74 -5.97 19.37 -4.58
C ASN A 74 -6.44 17.96 -4.97
N ASN A 75 -7.73 17.79 -5.25
CA ASN A 75 -8.23 16.58 -5.93
C ASN A 75 -8.02 16.70 -7.45
N GLU A 76 -6.85 17.14 -7.88
CA GLU A 76 -6.47 16.90 -9.28
C GLU A 76 -6.17 15.40 -9.42
N PRO A 77 -6.60 14.77 -10.52
CA PRO A 77 -6.33 13.36 -10.74
C PRO A 77 -4.81 13.15 -10.84
N MET A 78 -4.21 12.54 -9.82
CA MET A 78 -2.82 12.09 -9.89
C MET A 78 -2.70 10.90 -10.84
N GLU A 79 -1.91 11.07 -11.90
CA GLU A 79 -1.47 9.97 -12.74
C GLU A 79 -0.37 9.17 -12.02
N LYS A 80 -0.53 7.84 -11.98
CA LYS A 80 0.50 6.95 -11.42
C LYS A 80 1.52 6.62 -12.50
N ILE A 81 2.74 7.12 -12.33
CA ILE A 81 3.84 6.86 -13.25
C ILE A 81 4.75 5.77 -12.65
N THR A 82 5.15 4.80 -13.47
CA THR A 82 6.14 3.79 -13.10
C THR A 82 7.44 4.08 -13.84
N GLY A 83 8.50 4.40 -13.10
CA GLY A 83 9.84 4.65 -13.63
C GLY A 83 10.85 3.61 -13.16
N ARG A 84 11.96 3.46 -13.90
CA ARG A 84 13.12 2.68 -13.46
C ARG A 84 14.15 3.64 -12.88
N ILE A 85 14.61 3.37 -11.66
CA ILE A 85 15.68 4.11 -10.98
C ILE A 85 16.71 3.12 -10.46
N SER A 86 17.93 3.58 -10.18
CA SER A 86 18.93 2.74 -9.53
C SER A 86 18.50 2.39 -8.11
N VAL A 87 18.89 1.20 -7.64
CA VAL A 87 18.53 0.73 -6.29
C VAL A 87 19.14 1.66 -5.22
N ALA A 88 20.40 2.05 -5.39
CA ALA A 88 21.07 2.96 -4.47
C ALA A 88 20.34 4.31 -4.31
N LEU A 89 19.87 4.91 -5.41
CA LEU A 89 19.13 6.16 -5.38
C LEU A 89 17.76 6.01 -4.70
N LYS A 90 17.09 4.87 -4.93
CA LYS A 90 15.82 4.56 -4.25
C LYS A 90 16.02 4.50 -2.74
N ASP A 91 17.05 3.80 -2.29
CA ASP A 91 17.32 3.59 -0.86
C ASP A 91 17.66 4.92 -0.16
N GLU A 92 18.46 5.77 -0.80
CA GLU A 92 18.79 7.12 -0.32
C GLU A 92 17.53 8.01 -0.17
N TYR A 93 16.63 7.99 -1.16
CA TYR A 93 15.36 8.74 -1.07
C TYR A 93 14.43 8.20 0.01
N VAL A 94 14.45 6.90 0.28
CA VAL A 94 13.69 6.31 1.38
C VAL A 94 14.25 6.79 2.71
N GLU A 95 15.57 6.80 2.88
CA GLU A 95 16.22 7.31 4.09
C GLU A 95 15.85 8.78 4.35
N TRP A 96 15.98 9.66 3.34
CA TRP A 96 15.57 11.06 3.45
C TRP A 96 14.09 11.24 3.77
N SER A 97 13.21 10.40 3.24
CA SER A 97 11.77 10.47 3.54
C SER A 97 11.48 10.18 5.03
N LEU A 98 12.29 9.31 5.66
CA LEU A 98 12.18 8.99 7.08
C LEU A 98 12.71 10.13 7.95
N ASP A 99 13.85 10.73 7.56
CA ASP A 99 14.46 11.86 8.28
C ASP A 99 13.53 13.07 8.30
N ASP A 100 12.98 13.45 7.14
CA ASP A 100 12.09 14.60 7.00
C ASP A 100 10.66 14.32 7.48
N ARG A 101 10.30 13.04 7.70
CA ARG A 101 8.94 12.57 8.03
C ARG A 101 7.89 12.98 6.99
N VAL A 102 8.27 12.89 5.72
CA VAL A 102 7.43 13.26 4.57
C VAL A 102 7.21 12.03 3.69
N PRO A 103 6.05 11.88 3.00
CA PRO A 103 5.87 10.83 2.01
C PRO A 103 6.95 10.87 0.92
N LEU A 104 7.46 9.72 0.52
CA LEU A 104 8.44 9.58 -0.56
C LEU A 104 7.99 10.28 -1.85
N ASN A 105 6.69 10.22 -2.17
CA ASN A 105 6.11 10.88 -3.35
C ASN A 105 6.37 12.40 -3.34
N ASP A 106 6.15 13.08 -2.22
CA ASP A 106 6.35 14.53 -2.12
C ASP A 106 7.83 14.90 -2.28
N LEU A 107 8.74 14.03 -1.84
CA LEU A 107 10.19 14.24 -1.98
C LEU A 107 10.61 14.12 -3.44
N VAL A 108 10.09 13.12 -4.15
CA VAL A 108 10.30 12.94 -5.60
C VAL A 108 9.70 14.11 -6.39
N GLU A 109 8.50 14.58 -6.03
CA GLU A 109 7.87 15.75 -6.68
C GLU A 109 8.72 17.01 -6.52
N ARG A 110 9.25 17.28 -5.32
CA ARG A 110 10.17 18.41 -5.10
C ARG A 110 11.42 18.31 -5.96
N ALA A 111 12.04 17.14 -6.03
CA ALA A 111 13.23 16.90 -6.84
C ALA A 111 12.96 17.12 -8.34
N LEU A 112 11.81 16.67 -8.85
CA LEU A 112 11.41 16.87 -10.24
C LEU A 112 11.16 18.35 -10.56
N ILE A 113 10.49 19.08 -9.66
CA ILE A 113 10.27 20.53 -9.82
C ILE A 113 11.61 21.26 -9.90
N GLU A 114 12.53 20.96 -8.99
CA GLU A 114 13.86 21.57 -8.95
C GLU A 114 14.66 21.24 -10.21
N PHE A 115 14.64 19.99 -10.67
CA PHE A 115 15.28 19.58 -11.92
C PHE A 115 14.75 20.36 -13.12
N HIS A 116 13.43 20.48 -13.26
CA HIS A 116 12.82 21.22 -14.36
C HIS A 116 13.18 22.71 -14.35
N GLN A 117 13.26 23.33 -13.17
CA GLN A 117 13.68 24.72 -13.04
C GLN A 117 15.13 24.91 -13.50
N ARG A 118 16.05 24.06 -13.02
CA ARG A 118 17.46 24.10 -13.40
C ARG A 118 17.66 23.86 -14.89
N TYR A 119 16.95 22.90 -15.46
CA TYR A 119 17.06 22.55 -16.88
C TYR A 119 16.59 23.70 -17.78
N ARG A 120 15.45 24.34 -17.47
CA ARG A 120 14.96 25.51 -18.24
C ARG A 120 15.93 26.69 -18.21
N LEU A 121 16.56 26.95 -17.06
CA LEU A 121 17.56 28.01 -16.94
C LEU A 121 18.79 27.74 -17.81
N GLN A 122 19.21 26.48 -17.95
CA GLN A 122 20.32 26.11 -18.83
C GLN A 122 19.98 26.36 -20.31
N GLU A 123 18.75 26.03 -20.75
CA GLU A 123 18.33 26.27 -22.14
C GLU A 123 18.29 27.77 -22.48
N GLN A 124 17.85 28.61 -21.54
CA GLN A 124 17.86 30.07 -21.72
C GLN A 124 19.28 30.62 -21.87
N ASN A 125 20.19 30.23 -20.97
CA ASN A 125 21.59 30.66 -21.04
C ASN A 125 22.30 30.16 -22.31
N ALA A 126 21.91 28.98 -22.83
CA ALA A 126 22.44 28.46 -24.08
C ALA A 126 21.96 29.26 -25.31
N SER A 127 20.73 29.78 -25.26
CA SER A 127 20.15 30.59 -26.36
C SER A 127 20.71 32.01 -26.46
N GLU A 128 21.20 32.58 -25.35
CA GLU A 128 21.78 33.94 -25.32
C GLU A 128 23.21 34.00 -25.89
N HIS A 129 23.85 32.84 -26.11
CA HIS A 129 25.23 32.74 -26.61
C HIS A 129 25.36 32.26 -28.07
N THR A 130 24.24 32.20 -28.80
CA THR A 130 24.19 31.96 -30.26
C THR A 130 23.68 33.19 -31.00
#